data_AF-A0A6J7MUT7-F1
#
_entry.id   AF-A0A6J7MUT7-F1
#
_cell.length_a   1.000
_cell.length_b   1.000
_cell.length_c   1.000
_cell.angle_alpha   90.00
_cell.angle_beta   90.00
_cell.angle_gamma   90.00
#
_symmetry.space_group_name_H-M   'P 1'
#
loop_
_entity.id
_entity.type
_entity.pdbx_description
1 polymer ?
#
loop_
_entity_poly.entity_id
_entity_poly.type
_entity_poly.pdbx_seq_one_letter_code
_entity_poly.pdbx_strand_id
1 'polypeptide(L)'
;MTYADPVEAATGFAVEFVGFSNPLVGEFQQGDARSGEVAIRPTATGPITTVLLRQLEGDDSWSVLGAGTDAIVPTAPAAGSVVQSPVTLQGTSTASEGTVDVAVRSQAKAPPLATGFVTGGSMGQMGPFKNTLEFAKSATPEGAIVFSTSSMEDGRVWEATVVSVRFG
;
A
#
# COMPACT_ATOMS: atom_id res chain seq x y z
N MET A 1 0.78 -12.94 6.13
CA MET A 1 1.71 -13.15 7.27
C MET A 1 1.02 -12.65 8.53
N THR A 2 1.13 -13.38 9.63
CA THR A 2 0.54 -13.02 10.93
C THR A 2 1.65 -12.77 11.95
N TYR A 3 1.42 -11.87 12.90
CA TYR A 3 2.41 -11.40 13.87
C TYR A 3 1.83 -11.40 15.28
N ALA A 4 2.67 -11.58 16.29
CA ALA A 4 2.25 -11.44 17.69
C ALA A 4 2.05 -9.97 18.09
N ASP A 5 2.80 -9.06 17.45
CA ASP A 5 2.81 -7.63 17.74
C ASP A 5 2.34 -6.81 16.52
N PRO A 6 1.43 -5.82 16.71
CA PRO A 6 0.91 -5.01 15.61
C PRO A 6 1.96 -4.07 14.99
N VAL A 7 2.91 -3.57 15.77
CA VAL A 7 4.00 -2.70 15.32
C VAL A 7 5.01 -3.53 14.51
N GLU A 8 5.32 -4.75 14.95
CA GLU A 8 6.13 -5.68 14.14
C GLU A 8 5.45 -6.01 12.81
N ALA A 9 4.13 -6.22 12.82
CA ALA A 9 3.36 -6.45 11.61
C ALA A 9 3.46 -5.29 10.61
N ALA A 10 3.25 -4.07 11.11
CA ALA A 10 3.34 -2.86 10.29
C ALA A 10 4.75 -2.63 9.77
N THR A 11 5.78 -2.87 10.60
CA THR A 11 7.18 -2.70 10.23
C THR A 11 7.60 -3.69 9.14
N GLY A 12 7.29 -4.98 9.33
CA GLY A 12 7.57 -6.02 8.34
C GLY A 12 6.86 -5.76 7.02
N PHE A 13 5.60 -5.33 7.07
CA PHE A 13 4.86 -4.92 5.88
C PHE A 13 5.48 -3.71 5.17
N ALA A 14 5.81 -2.64 5.90
CA ALA A 14 6.38 -1.44 5.32
C ALA A 14 7.72 -1.71 4.63
N VAL A 15 8.60 -2.47 5.27
CA VAL A 15 9.95 -2.74 4.74
C VAL A 15 9.92 -3.83 3.67
N GLU A 16 9.27 -4.97 3.92
CA GLU A 16 9.37 -6.13 3.04
C GLU A 16 8.34 -6.13 1.90
N PHE A 17 7.15 -5.61 2.15
CA PHE A 17 6.05 -5.65 1.18
C PHE A 17 5.90 -4.35 0.39
N VAL A 18 6.02 -3.19 1.04
CA VAL A 18 5.93 -1.90 0.36
C VAL A 18 7.29 -1.50 -0.23
N GLY A 19 8.36 -1.58 0.58
CA GLY A 19 9.72 -1.24 0.18
C GLY A 19 10.29 0.02 0.86
N PHE A 20 9.73 0.45 1.98
CA PHE A 20 10.31 1.54 2.77
C PHE A 20 11.72 1.15 3.25
N SER A 21 12.65 2.08 3.12
CA SER A 21 14.03 1.91 3.60
C SER A 21 14.21 2.60 4.94
N ASN A 22 14.44 1.83 6.01
CA ASN A 22 14.62 2.30 7.39
C ASN A 22 13.57 3.36 7.82
N PRO A 23 12.26 3.06 7.70
CA PRO A 23 11.24 4.04 8.06
C PRO A 23 11.22 4.33 9.56
N LEU A 24 10.72 5.51 9.92
CA LEU A 24 10.28 5.80 11.27
C LEU A 24 8.91 5.15 11.48
N VAL A 25 8.82 4.34 12.52
CA VAL A 25 7.60 3.61 12.90
C VAL A 25 7.00 4.28 14.14
N GLY A 26 5.75 4.68 14.05
CA GLY A 26 5.01 5.27 15.15
C GLY A 26 4.50 4.22 16.15
N GLU A 27 3.92 4.71 17.24
CA GLU A 27 3.22 3.86 18.19
C GLU A 27 1.93 3.28 17.60
N PHE A 28 1.52 2.11 18.08
CA PHE A 28 0.22 1.55 17.75
C PHE A 28 -0.91 2.40 18.32
N GLN A 29 -1.84 2.80 17.44
CA GLN A 29 -3.05 3.54 17.80
C GLN A 29 -4.23 2.57 17.73
N GLN A 30 -4.84 2.28 18.87
CA GLN A 30 -6.01 1.39 18.92
C GLN A 30 -7.22 2.02 18.21
N GLY A 31 -7.84 1.26 17.33
CA GLY A 31 -9.15 1.55 16.74
C GLY A 31 -10.26 0.90 17.57
N ASP A 32 -10.90 -0.13 17.01
CA ASP A 32 -11.83 -1.00 17.75
C ASP A 32 -11.09 -2.06 18.58
N ALA A 33 -11.82 -2.92 19.31
CA ALA A 33 -11.25 -3.96 20.16
C ALA A 33 -10.27 -4.93 19.46
N ARG A 34 -10.27 -4.99 18.13
CA ARG A 34 -9.44 -5.86 17.29
C ARG A 34 -8.86 -5.14 16.09
N SER A 35 -8.84 -3.80 16.08
CA SER A 35 -8.21 -3.04 15.00
C SER A 35 -7.36 -1.92 15.55
N GLY A 36 -6.44 -1.46 14.71
CA GLY A 36 -5.67 -0.27 14.99
C GLY A 36 -4.76 0.05 13.83
N GLU A 37 -3.94 1.07 14.05
CA GLU A 37 -3.17 1.69 12.99
C GLU A 37 -1.77 2.01 13.49
N VAL A 38 -0.80 1.96 12.57
CA VAL A 38 0.58 2.37 12.83
C VAL A 38 1.00 3.34 11.74
N ALA A 39 1.47 4.51 12.17
CA ALA A 39 2.03 5.51 11.26
C ALA A 39 3.44 5.10 10.81
N ILE A 40 3.70 5.15 9.51
CA ILE A 40 5.02 4.91 8.90
C ILE A 40 5.43 6.19 8.19
N ARG A 41 6.68 6.64 8.41
CA ARG A 41 7.26 7.79 7.70
C ARG A 41 8.61 7.42 7.09
N PRO A 42 8.94 7.91 5.88
CA PRO A 42 10.25 7.68 5.28
C PRO A 42 11.37 8.47 5.99
N THR A 43 11.03 9.61 6.59
CA THR A 43 11.92 10.52 7.35
C THR A 43 11.10 11.28 8.40
N ALA A 44 11.75 12.04 9.29
CA ALA A 44 11.07 12.80 10.35
C ALA A 44 10.10 13.87 9.82
N THR A 45 10.35 14.40 8.62
CA THR A 45 9.52 15.42 7.96
C THR A 45 8.72 14.89 6.78
N GLY A 46 8.87 13.60 6.45
CA GLY A 46 8.16 12.96 5.35
C GLY A 46 6.66 12.73 5.65
N PRO A 47 5.87 12.42 4.61
CA PRO A 47 4.45 12.14 4.73
C PRO A 47 4.19 10.88 5.57
N ILE A 48 2.97 10.76 6.07
CA ILE A 48 2.53 9.60 6.84
C ILE A 48 1.88 8.60 5.88
N THR A 49 2.35 7.37 5.93
CA THR A 49 1.59 6.21 5.45
C THR A 49 1.01 5.49 6.66
N THR A 50 -0.31 5.43 6.76
CA THR A 50 -1.01 4.76 7.86
C THR A 50 -1.26 3.31 7.48
N VAL A 51 -0.67 2.37 8.23
CA VAL A 51 -0.88 0.93 8.05
C VAL A 51 -2.07 0.50 8.89
N LEU A 52 -3.03 -0.17 8.25
CA LEU A 52 -4.27 -0.64 8.88
C LEU A 52 -4.12 -2.11 9.31
N LEU A 53 -4.44 -2.39 10.58
CA LEU A 53 -4.22 -3.69 11.21
C LEU A 53 -5.52 -4.28 11.76
N ARG A 54 -5.62 -5.61 11.70
CA ARG A 54 -6.69 -6.40 12.28
C ARG A 54 -6.13 -7.57 13.08
N GLN A 55 -6.61 -7.72 14.29
CA GLN A 55 -6.39 -8.92 15.09
C GLN A 55 -7.35 -10.03 14.66
N LEU A 56 -6.79 -11.19 14.35
CA LEU A 56 -7.53 -12.39 13.95
C LEU A 56 -8.09 -13.10 15.17
N GLU A 57 -9.27 -13.71 15.02
CA GLU A 57 -9.87 -14.51 16.10
C GLU A 57 -9.15 -15.84 16.25
N GLY A 58 -8.91 -16.25 17.49
CA GLY A 58 -8.47 -17.59 17.85
C GLY A 58 -6.99 -17.73 18.20
N ASP A 59 -6.11 -16.86 17.67
CA ASP A 59 -4.68 -16.87 17.96
C ASP A 59 -4.10 -15.50 18.35
N ASP A 60 -4.98 -14.50 18.51
CA ASP A 60 -4.65 -13.11 18.85
C ASP A 60 -3.60 -12.46 17.92
N SER A 61 -3.40 -13.02 16.73
CA SER A 61 -2.39 -12.57 15.80
C SER A 61 -2.86 -11.38 14.97
N TRP A 62 -1.92 -10.52 14.59
CA TRP A 62 -2.17 -9.33 13.80
C TRP A 62 -1.91 -9.55 12.32
N SER A 63 -2.83 -9.04 11.49
CA SER A 63 -2.76 -9.05 10.04
C SER A 63 -2.89 -7.63 9.49
N VAL A 64 -2.17 -7.34 8.41
CA VAL A 64 -2.27 -6.06 7.70
C VAL A 64 -3.40 -6.11 6.69
N LEU A 65 -4.29 -5.12 6.75
CA LEU A 65 -5.42 -4.97 5.83
C LEU A 65 -5.06 -4.15 4.59
N GLY A 66 -4.09 -3.24 4.73
CA GLY A 66 -3.67 -2.30 3.70
C GLY A 66 -2.96 -1.11 4.32
N ALA A 67 -2.75 -0.06 3.52
CA ALA A 67 -2.21 1.20 4.00
C ALA A 67 -2.77 2.36 3.19
N GLY A 68 -2.71 3.58 3.74
CA GLY A 68 -3.19 4.79 3.07
C GLY A 68 -2.37 6.03 3.39
N THR A 69 -2.38 6.97 2.45
CA THR A 69 -1.93 8.35 2.61
C THR A 69 -2.95 9.32 2.01
N ASP A 70 -2.98 10.56 2.47
CA ASP A 70 -3.87 11.61 1.95
C ASP A 70 -3.57 11.96 0.48
N ALA A 71 -2.33 11.74 0.03
CA ALA A 71 -1.88 12.11 -1.31
C ALA A 71 -2.27 11.10 -2.40
N ILE A 72 -2.71 9.89 -2.04
CA ILE A 72 -3.02 8.82 -3.01
C ILE A 72 -4.31 8.11 -2.58
N VAL A 73 -5.40 8.37 -3.30
CA VAL A 73 -6.74 7.86 -2.96
C VAL A 73 -7.32 7.06 -4.14
N PRO A 74 -6.94 5.78 -4.30
CA PRO A 74 -7.54 4.89 -5.27
C PRO A 74 -9.01 4.62 -4.95
N THR A 75 -9.85 4.63 -5.98
CA THR A 75 -11.27 4.23 -5.92
C THR A 75 -11.54 2.94 -6.69
N ALA A 76 -10.61 2.52 -7.56
CA ALA A 76 -10.65 1.21 -8.20
C ALA A 76 -9.24 0.59 -8.30
N PRO A 77 -9.08 -0.70 -7.97
CA PRO A 77 -10.10 -1.57 -7.35
C PRO A 77 -10.42 -1.14 -5.91
N ALA A 78 -11.58 -1.52 -5.40
CA ALA A 78 -11.88 -1.38 -3.97
C ALA A 78 -11.19 -2.50 -3.17
N ALA A 79 -10.89 -2.25 -1.89
CA ALA A 79 -10.32 -3.26 -1.02
C ALA A 79 -11.17 -4.55 -0.99
N GLY A 80 -10.53 -5.71 -1.10
CA GLY A 80 -11.17 -7.02 -1.15
C GLY A 80 -11.75 -7.42 -2.51
N SER A 81 -11.72 -6.56 -3.53
CA SER A 81 -12.23 -6.88 -4.86
C SER A 81 -11.48 -8.05 -5.50
N VAL A 82 -12.19 -8.85 -6.29
CA VAL A 82 -11.59 -9.82 -7.21
C VAL A 82 -11.20 -9.07 -8.49
N VAL A 83 -9.93 -9.17 -8.89
CA VAL A 83 -9.37 -8.50 -10.07
C VAL A 83 -8.87 -9.52 -11.10
N GLN A 84 -9.06 -9.18 -12.37
CA GLN A 84 -8.56 -9.92 -13.53
C GLN A 84 -7.58 -9.05 -14.32
N SER A 85 -6.75 -9.69 -15.15
CA SER A 85 -5.83 -8.97 -16.03
C SER A 85 -6.52 -8.62 -17.36
N PRO A 86 -6.46 -7.35 -17.83
CA PRO A 86 -5.87 -6.19 -17.16
C PRO A 86 -6.74 -5.64 -16.03
N VAL A 87 -6.11 -5.16 -14.95
CA VAL A 87 -6.82 -4.49 -13.85
C VAL A 87 -6.99 -3.00 -14.17
N THR A 88 -8.17 -2.45 -13.86
CA THR A 88 -8.43 -1.01 -13.95
C THR A 88 -8.00 -0.31 -12.66
N LEU A 89 -7.19 0.73 -12.81
CA LEU A 89 -6.68 1.59 -11.75
C LEU A 89 -7.34 2.95 -11.88
N GLN A 90 -8.04 3.41 -10.84
CA GLN A 90 -8.70 4.73 -10.82
C GLN A 90 -8.62 5.34 -9.43
N GLY A 91 -8.63 6.67 -9.38
CA GLY A 91 -8.62 7.42 -8.13
C GLY A 91 -8.21 8.86 -8.33
N THR A 92 -7.76 9.48 -7.25
CA THR A 92 -7.11 10.79 -7.27
C THR A 92 -5.77 10.70 -6.57
N SER A 93 -4.81 11.49 -7.03
CA SER A 93 -3.52 11.62 -6.36
C SER A 93 -2.93 13.01 -6.52
N THR A 94 -1.94 13.30 -5.68
CA THR A 94 -0.96 14.35 -5.91
C THR A 94 0.43 13.79 -5.66
N ALA A 95 1.37 14.08 -6.55
CA ALA A 95 2.77 13.66 -6.43
C ALA A 95 3.69 14.71 -7.05
N SER A 96 4.98 14.63 -6.76
CA SER A 96 5.97 15.36 -7.55
C SER A 96 5.88 14.90 -9.01
N GLU A 97 5.69 15.84 -9.94
CA GLU A 97 5.39 15.57 -11.37
C GLU A 97 4.09 14.78 -11.66
N GLY A 98 3.30 14.47 -10.63
CA GLY A 98 2.02 13.77 -10.73
C GLY A 98 2.11 12.29 -11.03
N THR A 99 3.30 11.71 -10.97
CA THR A 99 3.53 10.27 -11.20
C THR A 99 3.36 9.49 -9.90
N VAL A 100 2.54 8.45 -9.96
CA VAL A 100 2.41 7.44 -8.91
C VAL A 100 2.78 6.08 -9.49
N ASP A 101 3.81 5.47 -8.92
CA ASP A 101 4.25 4.13 -9.27
C ASP A 101 3.21 3.11 -8.79
N VAL A 102 3.00 2.07 -9.60
CA VAL A 102 2.04 1.00 -9.30
C VAL A 102 2.73 -0.35 -9.39
N ALA A 103 2.57 -1.17 -8.36
CA ALA A 103 3.00 -2.56 -8.36
C ALA A 103 1.84 -3.49 -7.99
N VAL A 104 1.60 -4.51 -8.81
CA VAL A 104 0.68 -5.60 -8.49
C VAL A 104 1.49 -6.70 -7.82
N ARG A 105 1.17 -7.03 -6.57
CA ARG A 105 1.93 -7.98 -5.75
C ARG A 105 1.04 -9.13 -5.27
N SER A 106 1.55 -10.36 -5.33
CA SER A 106 1.00 -11.48 -4.55
C SER A 106 1.41 -11.36 -3.09
N GLN A 107 0.73 -12.02 -2.17
CA GLN A 107 1.19 -12.10 -0.76
C GLN A 107 2.52 -12.86 -0.59
N ALA A 108 2.95 -13.66 -1.56
CA ALA A 108 4.25 -14.32 -1.52
C ALA A 108 5.40 -13.30 -1.63
N LYS A 109 6.52 -13.55 -0.94
CA LYS A 109 7.77 -12.77 -1.02
C LYS A 109 8.46 -13.02 -2.37
N ALA A 110 7.85 -12.50 -3.43
CA ALA A 110 8.22 -12.67 -4.82
C ALA A 110 8.26 -11.31 -5.54
N PRO A 111 8.90 -11.21 -6.72
CA PRO A 111 8.81 -10.02 -7.56
C PRO A 111 7.34 -9.65 -7.87
N PRO A 112 7.03 -8.36 -8.11
CA PRO A 112 5.70 -7.94 -8.53
C PRO A 112 5.23 -8.72 -9.78
N LEU A 113 3.94 -9.03 -9.84
CA LEU A 113 3.27 -9.62 -11.00
C LEU A 113 3.19 -8.63 -12.17
N ALA A 114 3.24 -7.34 -11.86
CA ALA A 114 3.39 -6.23 -12.80
C ALA A 114 3.89 -4.99 -12.08
N THR A 115 4.50 -4.10 -12.86
CA THR A 115 4.83 -2.73 -12.47
C THR A 115 4.35 -1.77 -13.56
N GLY A 116 3.91 -0.59 -13.18
CA GLY A 116 3.49 0.47 -14.09
C GLY A 116 3.38 1.79 -13.34
N PHE A 117 2.66 2.74 -13.92
CA PHE A 117 2.40 4.02 -13.25
C PHE A 117 1.03 4.57 -13.66
N VAL A 118 0.55 5.51 -12.87
CA VAL A 118 -0.60 6.36 -13.19
C VAL A 118 -0.19 7.82 -13.03
N THR A 119 -0.85 8.70 -13.79
CA THR A 119 -0.63 10.15 -13.70
C THR A 119 -1.87 10.80 -13.12
N GLY A 120 -1.71 11.47 -11.98
CA GLY A 120 -2.74 12.24 -11.29
C GLY A 120 -2.40 13.72 -11.24
N GLY A 121 -2.77 14.38 -10.14
CA GLY A 121 -2.42 15.79 -9.89
C GLY A 121 -0.99 15.95 -9.40
N SER A 122 -0.51 17.19 -9.29
CA SER A 122 0.87 17.48 -8.89
C SER A 122 0.98 18.72 -8.00
N MET A 123 2.14 18.88 -7.35
CA MET A 123 2.46 20.06 -6.52
C MET A 123 1.43 20.33 -5.41
N GLY A 124 0.92 19.27 -4.77
CA GLY A 124 -0.09 19.34 -3.71
C GLY A 124 -1.52 19.53 -4.21
N GLN A 125 -1.73 19.72 -5.52
CA GLN A 125 -3.05 19.73 -6.11
C GLN A 125 -3.46 18.30 -6.47
N MET A 126 -4.57 17.82 -5.89
CA MET A 126 -5.15 16.52 -6.24
C MET A 126 -5.73 16.56 -7.66
N GLY A 127 -5.48 15.50 -8.42
CA GLY A 127 -5.99 15.30 -9.77
C GLY A 127 -6.39 13.86 -10.00
N PRO A 128 -7.36 13.60 -10.89
CA PRO A 128 -7.81 12.24 -11.18
C PRO A 128 -6.75 11.47 -11.96
N PHE A 129 -6.68 10.17 -11.72
CA PHE A 129 -5.92 9.24 -12.55
C PHE A 129 -6.81 8.09 -13.01
N LYS A 130 -6.49 7.56 -14.20
CA LYS A 130 -7.10 6.33 -14.73
C LYS A 130 -6.12 5.62 -15.66
N ASN A 131 -5.91 4.33 -15.43
CA ASN A 131 -5.10 3.48 -16.31
C ASN A 131 -5.55 2.02 -16.21
N THR A 132 -5.03 1.18 -17.09
CA THR A 132 -5.13 -0.29 -16.99
C THR A 132 -3.75 -0.90 -16.94
N LEU A 133 -3.58 -1.96 -16.14
CA LEU A 133 -2.32 -2.66 -16.00
C LEU A 133 -2.51 -4.16 -16.21
N GLU A 134 -1.83 -4.72 -17.19
CA GLU A 134 -1.73 -6.16 -17.37
C GLU A 134 -0.79 -6.75 -16.31
N PHE A 135 -1.13 -7.92 -15.77
CA PHE A 135 -0.30 -8.61 -14.79
C PHE A 135 -0.22 -10.12 -15.04
N ALA A 136 0.92 -10.70 -14.65
CA ALA A 136 1.15 -12.13 -14.73
C ALA A 136 0.21 -12.90 -13.79
N LYS A 137 -0.18 -14.12 -14.19
CA LYS A 137 -1.03 -14.98 -13.36
C LYS A 137 -0.41 -15.19 -11.97
N SER A 138 -1.18 -14.90 -10.92
CA SER A 138 -0.74 -15.16 -9.55
C SER A 138 -0.78 -16.65 -9.22
N ALA A 139 0.21 -17.12 -8.46
CA ALA A 139 0.21 -18.47 -7.88
C ALA A 139 -0.70 -18.58 -6.64
N THR A 140 -1.06 -17.45 -6.03
CA THR A 140 -1.94 -17.38 -4.85
C THR A 140 -3.13 -16.46 -5.13
N PRO A 141 -4.32 -16.75 -4.57
CA PRO A 141 -5.48 -15.91 -4.81
C PRO A 141 -5.40 -14.56 -4.08
N GLU A 142 -4.58 -14.40 -3.04
CA GLU A 142 -4.45 -13.16 -2.29
C GLU A 142 -3.30 -12.27 -2.79
N GLY A 143 -3.54 -10.96 -2.85
CA GLY A 143 -2.52 -9.98 -3.19
C GLY A 143 -2.92 -8.56 -2.83
N ALA A 144 -2.16 -7.61 -3.36
CA ALA A 144 -2.47 -6.20 -3.23
C ALA A 144 -1.97 -5.41 -4.46
N ILE A 145 -2.54 -4.23 -4.64
CA ILE A 145 -2.01 -3.21 -5.53
C ILE A 145 -1.40 -2.12 -4.66
N VAL A 146 -0.10 -1.88 -4.85
CA VAL A 146 0.66 -0.84 -4.16
C VAL A 146 0.73 0.36 -5.09
N PHE A 147 0.24 1.50 -4.63
CA PHE A 147 0.42 2.81 -5.24
C PHE A 147 1.42 3.57 -4.38
N SER A 148 2.52 4.05 -4.95
CA SER A 148 3.57 4.75 -4.19
C SER A 148 4.14 5.93 -4.93
N THR A 149 4.66 6.89 -4.20
CA THR A 149 5.55 7.91 -4.74
C THR A 149 6.98 7.65 -4.30
N SER A 150 7.91 8.17 -5.07
CA SER A 150 9.34 8.05 -4.82
C SER A 150 9.93 9.43 -4.49
N SER A 151 10.87 9.48 -3.55
CA SER A 151 11.63 10.68 -3.24
C SER A 151 12.45 11.12 -4.46
N MET A 152 12.38 12.39 -4.84
CA MET A 152 13.22 12.95 -5.90
C MET A 152 14.69 13.04 -5.51
N GLU A 153 15.00 13.01 -4.21
CA GLU A 153 16.36 13.13 -3.70
C GLU A 153 17.16 11.84 -3.89
N ASP A 154 16.52 10.68 -3.67
CA ASP A 154 17.22 9.40 -3.57
C ASP A 154 16.42 8.18 -4.04
N GLY A 155 15.21 8.38 -4.59
CA GLY A 155 14.39 7.31 -5.15
C GLY A 155 13.77 6.37 -4.12
N ARG A 156 13.88 6.63 -2.81
CA ARG A 156 13.22 5.79 -1.80
C ARG A 156 11.70 5.94 -1.88
N VAL A 157 10.97 4.90 -1.45
CA VAL A 157 9.51 5.02 -1.24
C VAL A 157 9.24 6.16 -0.26
N TRP A 158 8.41 7.12 -0.68
CA TRP A 158 8.09 8.32 0.08
C TRP A 158 6.78 8.16 0.84
N GLU A 159 5.75 7.64 0.17
CA GLU A 159 4.46 7.28 0.75
C GLU A 159 3.78 6.24 -0.12
N ALA A 160 2.83 5.51 0.45
CA ALA A 160 2.09 4.51 -0.29
C ALA A 160 0.65 4.32 0.20
N THR A 161 -0.24 4.04 -0.75
CA THR A 161 -1.56 3.46 -0.50
C THR A 161 -1.57 2.03 -1.04
N VAL A 162 -1.99 1.08 -0.21
CA VAL A 162 -2.00 -0.35 -0.53
C VAL A 162 -3.42 -0.89 -0.44
N VAL A 163 -3.92 -1.37 -1.58
CA VAL A 163 -5.26 -1.93 -1.70
C VAL A 163 -5.17 -3.44 -1.79
N SER A 164 -5.61 -4.14 -0.74
CA SER A 164 -5.72 -5.61 -0.76
C SER A 164 -6.76 -6.06 -1.77
N VAL A 165 -6.45 -7.09 -2.56
CA VAL A 165 -7.31 -7.65 -3.62
C VAL A 165 -7.23 -9.17 -3.64
N ARG A 166 -8.12 -9.80 -4.41
CA ARG A 166 -8.02 -11.21 -4.78
C ARG A 166 -7.82 -11.35 -6.29
N PHE A 167 -7.02 -12.29 -6.74
CA PHE A 167 -6.86 -12.62 -8.16
C PHE A 167 -7.88 -13.69 -8.58
N GLY A 168 -8.53 -13.48 -9.73
CA GLY A 168 -9.52 -14.40 -10.32
C GLY A 168 -9.30 -14.65 -11.80
#